data_AF-A0A530JU26-F1
#
_entry.id   AF-A0A530JU26-F1
#
_cell.length_a   1.000
_cell.length_b   1.000
_cell.length_c   1.000
_cell.angle_alpha   90.00
_cell.angle_beta   90.00
_cell.angle_gamma   90.00
#
_symmetry.space_group_name_H-M   'P 1'
#
loop_
_entity.id
_entity.type
_entity.pdbx_description
1 polymer ?
#
loop_
_entity_poly.entity_id
_entity_poly.type
_entity_poly.pdbx_seq_one_letter_code
_entity_poly.pdbx_strand_id
1 'polypeptide(L)' 'ACRITANGDRDGLPNVLVEAASQRLACVSTDISGVPELISADETGLMVPTENPIALAQALERLIRDPVLR' A
#
# COMPACT_ATOMS: atom_id res chain seq x y z
N ALA A 1 5.52 -9.09 -6.31
CA ALA A 1 4.25 -8.91 -5.59
C ALA A 1 4.44 -9.51 -4.22
N CYS A 2 4.21 -8.74 -3.16
CA CYS A 2 4.35 -9.27 -1.81
C CYS A 2 3.27 -10.34 -1.58
N ARG A 3 3.67 -11.49 -1.06
CA ARG A 3 2.82 -12.69 -0.92
C ARG A 3 3.17 -13.43 0.35
N ILE A 4 2.15 -14.05 0.95
CA ILE A 4 2.36 -15.02 2.01
C ILE A 4 2.65 -16.36 1.33
N THR A 5 3.81 -16.95 1.59
CA THR A 5 4.15 -18.26 1.04
C THR A 5 3.40 -19.37 1.79
N ALA A 6 3.30 -20.56 1.18
CA ALA A 6 2.60 -21.70 1.77
C ALA A 6 3.15 -22.15 3.15
N ASN A 7 4.38 -21.75 3.49
CA ASN A 7 5.03 -22.04 4.77
C ASN A 7 4.80 -20.93 5.82
N GLY A 8 3.97 -19.94 5.52
CA GLY A 8 3.70 -18.80 6.41
C GLY A 8 4.78 -17.72 6.37
N ASP A 9 5.80 -17.88 5.51
CA ASP A 9 6.84 -16.87 5.31
C ASP A 9 6.23 -15.64 4.65
N ARG A 10 6.58 -14.48 5.19
CA ARG A 10 6.04 -13.17 4.84
C ARG A 10 7.20 -12.32 4.35
N ASP A 11 6.98 -11.55 3.29
CA ASP A 11 7.93 -10.47 3.00
C ASP A 11 8.06 -9.59 4.25
N GLY A 12 9.31 -9.26 4.61
CA GLY A 12 9.59 -8.24 5.61
C GLY A 12 9.07 -6.88 5.16
N LEU A 13 9.38 -5.83 5.93
CA LEU A 13 8.99 -4.47 5.58
C LEU A 13 9.42 -4.16 4.12
N PRO A 14 8.49 -3.87 3.20
CA PRO A 14 8.84 -3.73 1.79
C PRO A 14 9.68 -2.47 1.56
N ASN A 15 10.97 -2.64 1.26
CA ASN A 15 11.93 -1.55 1.09
C ASN A 15 11.44 -0.46 0.13
N VAL A 16 10.76 -0.83 -0.96
CA VAL A 16 10.23 0.12 -1.94
C VAL A 16 9.17 1.04 -1.33
N LEU A 17 8.34 0.57 -0.40
CA LEU A 17 7.38 1.43 0.30
C LEU A 17 8.10 2.37 1.29
N VAL A 18 9.17 1.91 1.93
CA VAL A 18 10.02 2.75 2.80
C VAL A 18 10.67 3.87 1.99
N GLU A 19 11.23 3.53 0.82
CA GLU A 19 11.84 4.48 -0.11
C GLU A 19 10.81 5.50 -0.60
N ALA A 20 9.62 5.06 -1.00
CA ALA A 20 8.53 5.95 -1.42
C ALA A 20 8.07 6.89 -0.29
N ALA A 21 7.92 6.38 0.93
CA ALA A 21 7.60 7.19 2.10
C ALA A 21 8.69 8.24 2.39
N SER A 22 9.98 7.91 2.22
CA SER A 22 11.09 8.87 2.38
C SER A 22 11.00 10.04 1.39
N GLN A 23 10.36 9.83 0.24
CA GLN A 23 10.11 10.84 -0.79
C GLN A 23 8.76 11.56 -0.60
N ARG A 24 8.03 11.26 0.49
CA ARG A 24 6.68 11.77 0.78
C ARG A 24 5.68 11.45 -0.34
N LEU A 25 5.78 10.26 -0.93
CA LEU A 25 4.82 9.81 -1.94
C LEU A 25 3.66 9.08 -1.27
N ALA A 26 2.43 9.44 -1.63
CA ALA A 26 1.27 8.61 -1.30
C ALA A 26 1.38 7.23 -1.95
N CYS A 27 1.21 6.19 -1.14
CA CYS A 27 1.36 4.80 -1.56
C CYS A 27 0.02 4.06 -1.57
N VAL A 28 -0.19 3.17 -2.54
CA VAL A 28 -1.29 2.19 -2.52
C VAL A 28 -0.70 0.80 -2.46
N SER A 29 -1.11 0.02 -1.46
CA SER A 29 -0.62 -1.35 -1.27
C SER A 29 -1.70 -2.25 -0.68
N THR A 30 -1.44 -3.55 -0.62
CA THR A 30 -2.31 -4.52 0.05
C THR A 30 -2.00 -4.62 1.54
N ASP A 31 -2.94 -5.10 2.36
CA ASP A 31 -2.86 -5.25 3.82
C ASP A 31 -1.94 -6.39 4.32
N ILE A 32 -0.97 -6.78 3.50
CA ILE A 32 -0.03 -7.87 3.80
C ILE A 32 1.12 -7.39 4.69
N SER A 33 1.75 -8.33 5.38
CA SER A 33 2.62 -8.11 6.54
C SER A 33 3.63 -6.96 6.37
N GLY A 34 3.70 -6.10 7.40
CA GLY A 34 4.58 -4.92 7.45
C GLY A 34 4.00 -3.66 6.79
N VAL A 35 3.05 -3.78 5.86
CA VAL A 35 2.42 -2.62 5.21
C VAL A 35 1.59 -1.77 6.18
N PRO A 36 0.76 -2.34 7.10
CA PRO A 36 -0.02 -1.54 8.05
C PRO A 36 0.83 -0.73 9.04
N GLU A 37 2.12 -1.07 9.20
CA GLU A 37 3.06 -0.33 10.05
C GLU A 37 3.67 0.88 9.32
N LEU A 38 3.57 0.93 7.99
CA LEU A 38 4.12 1.98 7.13
C LEU A 38 3.06 2.93 6.57
N ILE A 39 1.85 2.43 6.31
CA ILE A 39 0.77 3.20 5.67
C ILE A 39 -0.31 3.53 6.68
N SER A 40 -0.47 4.82 6.96
CA SER A 40 -1.62 5.39 7.65
C SER A 40 -2.71 5.69 6.61
N ALA A 41 -3.85 5.00 6.73
CA ALA A 41 -4.97 5.18 5.82
C ALA A 41 -5.43 6.65 5.79
N ASP A 42 -5.61 7.17 4.58
CA ASP A 42 -6.03 8.56 4.29
C ASP A 42 -5.05 9.66 4.72
N GLU A 43 -3.84 9.29 5.18
CA GLU A 43 -2.79 10.24 5.57
C GLU A 43 -1.54 10.07 4.71
N THR A 44 -0.98 8.85 4.66
CA THR A 44 0.24 8.54 3.88
C THR A 44 -0.02 7.60 2.72
N GLY A 45 -1.24 7.08 2.60
CA GLY A 45 -1.62 6.19 1.51
C GLY A 45 -2.96 5.49 1.73
N LEU A 46 -3.23 4.51 0.88
CA LEU A 46 -4.43 3.68 0.92
C LEU A 46 -4.06 2.20 0.93
N MET A 47 -4.87 1.40 1.61
CA MET A 47 -4.77 -0.06 1.60
C MET A 47 -5.95 -0.68 0.89
N VAL A 48 -5.69 -1.74 0.11
CA VAL A 48 -6.72 -2.48 -0.64
C VAL A 48 -6.63 -3.98 -0.39
N PRO A 49 -7.73 -4.75 -0.54
CA PRO A 49 -7.66 -6.20 -0.44
C PRO A 49 -6.74 -6.81 -1.51
N THR A 50 -6.06 -7.89 -1.12
CA THR A 50 -5.26 -8.70 -2.06
C THR A 50 -6.15 -9.28 -3.17
N GLU A 51 -5.60 -9.36 -4.39
CA GLU A 51 -6.29 -9.91 -5.58
C GLU A 51 -7.61 -9.19 -5.95
N ASN A 52 -7.79 -7.93 -5.53
CA ASN A 52 -8.95 -7.12 -5.88
C ASN A 52 -8.56 -5.95 -6.81
N PRO A 53 -8.57 -6.14 -8.15
CA PRO A 53 -8.19 -5.09 -9.09
C PRO A 53 -9.16 -3.90 -9.11
N ILE A 54 -10.44 -4.12 -8.78
CA ILE A 54 -11.44 -3.05 -8.72
C ILE A 54 -11.13 -2.10 -7.56
N ALA A 55 -10.84 -2.64 -6.37
CA ALA A 55 -10.46 -1.85 -5.21
C ALA A 55 -9.16 -1.06 -5.46
N LEU A 56 -8.17 -1.67 -6.12
CA LEU A 56 -6.94 -0.98 -6.53
C LEU A 56 -7.23 0.20 -7.46
N ALA A 57 -8.06 -0.01 -8.49
CA ALA A 57 -8.43 1.05 -9.43
C ALA A 57 -9.13 2.22 -8.73
N GLN A 58 -10.05 1.93 -7.82
CA GLN A 58 -10.76 2.96 -7.03
C GLN A 58 -9.81 3.74 -6.11
N ALA A 59 -8.86 3.07 -5.47
CA ALA A 59 -7.86 3.72 -4.63
C ALA A 59 -6.95 4.66 -5.44
N LEU A 60 -6.51 4.21 -6.62
CA LEU A 60 -5.72 5.04 -7.53
C LEU A 60 -6.53 6.25 -8.02
N GLU A 61 -7.78 6.05 -8.42
CA GLU A 61 -8.66 7.14 -8.85
C GLU A 61 -8.84 8.18 -7.74
N ARG A 62 -9.02 7.74 -6.48
CA ARG A 62 -9.15 8.62 -5.32
C ARG A 62 -7.90 9.49 -5.13
N LEU A 63 -6.70 8.90 -5.13
CA LEU A 63 -5.44 9.66 -4.99
C LEU A 63 -5.20 10.63 -6.16
N ILE A 64 -5.57 10.25 -7.38
CA ILE A 64 -5.43 11.11 -8.55
C ILE A 64 -6.35 12.34 -8.43
N ARG A 65 -7.60 12.12 -8.02
CA ARG A 65 -8.64 13.16 -7.97
C ARG A 65 -8.59 14.06 -6.74
N ASP A 66 -8.02 13.59 -5.63
CA ASP A 66 -7.90 14.34 -4.38
C ASP A 66 -6.44 14.66 -4.06
N PRO A 67 -5.95 15.86 -4.42
CA PRO A 67 -4.58 16.28 -4.13
C PRO A 67 -4.26 16.37 -2.63
N VAL A 68 -5.25 16.45 -1.74
CA VAL A 68 -4.98 16.50 -0.29
C VAL A 68 -4.49 15.16 0.24
N LEU A 69 -4.78 14.06 -0.46
CA LEU A 69 -4.34 12.71 -0.12
C LEU A 69 -2.98 12.33 -0.73
N ARG A 70 -2.27 13.26 -1.38
CA ARG A 70 -0.97 13.04 -2.05
C ARG A 70 0.14 13.88 -1.45
#